data_AF-A0A519CSU3-F1
#
_entry.id   AF-A0A519CSU3-F1
#
_cell.length_a   1.000
_cell.length_b   1.000
_cell.length_c   1.000
_cell.angle_alpha   90.00
_cell.angle_beta   90.00
_cell.angle_gamma   90.00
#
_symmetry.space_group_name_H-M   'P 1'
#
loop_
_entity.id
_entity.type
_entity.pdbx_description
1 polymer ?
#
loop_
_entity_poly.entity_id
_entity_poly.type
_entity_poly.pdbx_seq_one_letter_code
_entity_poly.pdbx_strand_id
1 'polypeptide(L)'
;MAQSGKFNPLMWLVALAIINGAWYSVAGGEAKHEINDQQHSTEDRTIEISSVFGLDKEISAVFSVQFFTISSDSGNASWKISDLNGQVIANWQGIVGQEQGWQGELSPGSYIINTTMDEGILTEQNLYIKPFENLRIEGHILLSIGLIALAFLEPIVKKQIAKIAPKQYPKAPEMKKNPFVANDAGMPENDDFPEDDDPWRAPIIN
;
A
#
# COMPACT_ATOMS: atom_id res chain seq x y z
N MET A 1 -20.09 -23.18 -0.51
CA MET A 1 -19.10 -23.90 0.34
C MET A 1 -17.70 -23.51 -0.13
N ALA A 2 -17.00 -22.65 0.62
CA ALA A 2 -15.60 -22.36 0.34
C ALA A 2 -14.75 -23.53 0.85
N GLN A 3 -13.99 -24.18 -0.03
CA GLN A 3 -13.04 -25.24 0.35
C GLN A 3 -11.93 -24.61 1.23
N SER A 4 -12.09 -24.65 2.55
CA SER A 4 -11.04 -24.28 3.50
C SER A 4 -9.97 -25.37 3.48
N GLY A 5 -8.83 -25.07 2.85
CA GLY A 5 -7.64 -25.94 2.92
C GLY A 5 -6.76 -26.00 1.69
N LYS A 6 -7.20 -25.48 0.53
CA LYS A 6 -6.36 -25.44 -0.67
C LYS A 6 -5.64 -24.10 -0.79
N PHE A 7 -4.33 -24.16 -1.07
CA PHE A 7 -3.52 -23.00 -1.43
C PHE A 7 -4.18 -22.28 -2.61
N ASN A 8 -4.44 -20.97 -2.47
CA ASN A 8 -5.09 -20.17 -3.51
C ASN A 8 -4.06 -19.23 -4.15
N PRO A 9 -3.39 -19.65 -5.24
CA PRO A 9 -2.33 -18.86 -5.87
C PRO A 9 -2.85 -17.53 -6.44
N LEU A 10 -4.12 -17.49 -6.89
CA LEU A 10 -4.71 -16.27 -7.42
C LEU A 10 -4.80 -15.16 -6.36
N MET A 11 -5.14 -15.52 -5.12
CA MET A 11 -5.16 -14.57 -4.01
C MET A 11 -3.79 -13.93 -3.79
N TRP A 12 -2.72 -14.73 -3.82
CA TRP A 12 -1.35 -14.25 -3.62
C TRP A 12 -0.85 -13.37 -4.76
N LEU A 13 -1.24 -13.66 -6.01
CA LEU A 13 -0.96 -12.77 -7.14
C LEU A 13 -1.67 -11.41 -7.01
N VAL A 14 -2.94 -11.43 -6.59
CA VAL A 14 -3.68 -10.19 -6.31
C VAL A 14 -3.04 -9.41 -5.16
N ALA A 15 -2.66 -10.08 -4.07
CA ALA A 15 -1.96 -9.46 -2.96
C ALA A 15 -0.62 -8.85 -3.39
N LEU A 16 0.12 -9.52 -4.27
CA LEU A 16 1.39 -9.03 -4.82
C LEU A 16 1.17 -7.74 -5.62
N ALA A 17 0.14 -7.70 -6.47
CA ALA A 17 -0.20 -6.50 -7.23
C ALA A 17 -0.61 -5.35 -6.31
N ILE A 18 -1.42 -5.60 -5.28
CA ILE A 18 -1.86 -4.57 -4.33
C ILE A 18 -0.67 -4.00 -3.55
N ILE A 19 0.17 -4.86 -2.97
CA ILE A 19 1.31 -4.41 -2.14
C ILE A 19 2.33 -3.64 -2.98
N ASN A 20 2.65 -4.14 -4.18
CA ASN A 20 3.58 -3.43 -5.06
C ASN A 20 2.96 -2.13 -5.60
N GLY A 21 1.66 -2.10 -5.90
CA GLY A 21 0.97 -0.87 -6.29
C GLY A 21 0.96 0.18 -5.18
N ALA A 22 0.70 -0.24 -3.94
CA ALA A 22 0.77 0.64 -2.78
C ALA A 22 2.19 1.19 -2.58
N TRP A 23 3.21 0.33 -2.70
CA TRP A 23 4.60 0.76 -2.61
C TRP A 23 5.00 1.75 -3.70
N TYR A 24 4.58 1.51 -4.95
CA TYR A 24 4.84 2.45 -6.05
C TYR A 24 4.30 3.85 -5.74
N SER A 25 3.09 3.93 -5.18
CA SER A 25 2.49 5.21 -4.78
C SER A 25 3.24 5.88 -3.62
N VAL A 26 3.69 5.13 -2.62
CA VAL A 26 4.45 5.67 -1.49
C VAL A 26 5.84 6.11 -1.94
N ALA A 27 6.49 5.34 -2.81
CA ALA A 27 7.81 5.61 -3.33
C ALA A 27 7.87 6.93 -4.12
N GLY A 28 6.84 7.18 -4.93
CA GLY A 28 6.70 8.42 -5.70
C GLY A 28 6.20 9.63 -4.90
N GLY A 29 5.98 9.49 -3.58
CA GLY A 29 5.53 10.58 -2.72
C GLY A 29 6.58 11.69 -2.59
N GLU A 30 6.11 12.94 -2.62
CA GLU A 30 6.93 14.13 -2.44
C GLU A 30 6.67 14.75 -1.06
N ALA A 31 7.74 15.17 -0.38
CA ALA A 31 7.67 15.96 0.84
C ALA A 31 8.11 17.39 0.55
N LYS A 32 7.27 18.37 0.90
CA LYS A 32 7.53 19.80 0.75
C LYS A 32 8.15 20.35 2.04
N HIS A 33 9.32 20.97 1.91
CA HIS A 33 9.91 21.84 2.92
C HIS A 33 9.74 23.29 2.48
N GLU A 34 8.94 24.03 3.23
CA GLU A 34 8.75 25.45 3.00
C GLU A 34 9.95 26.22 3.57
N ILE A 35 10.62 26.96 2.69
CA ILE A 35 11.83 27.70 3.04
C ILE A 35 11.47 29.14 3.35
N ASN A 36 10.89 29.83 2.38
CA ASN A 36 10.41 31.19 2.55
C ASN A 36 9.06 31.32 1.87
N ASP A 37 8.22 32.17 2.45
CA ASP A 37 6.95 32.58 1.87
C ASP A 37 6.90 34.12 1.80
N GLN A 38 5.90 34.66 1.09
CA GLN A 38 5.77 36.10 0.85
C GLN A 38 5.58 36.93 2.13
N GLN A 39 5.18 36.32 3.24
CA GLN A 39 4.93 36.94 4.54
C GLN A 39 6.07 36.68 5.54
N HIS A 40 6.77 35.55 5.41
CA HIS A 40 7.83 35.08 6.28
C HIS A 40 9.06 34.71 5.44
N SER A 41 9.89 35.72 5.16
CA SER A 41 11.20 35.53 4.54
C SER A 41 12.31 35.64 5.57
N THR A 42 13.26 34.73 5.52
CA THR A 42 14.50 34.75 6.32
C THR A 42 15.68 34.56 5.38
N GLU A 43 16.80 35.21 5.69
CA GLU A 43 18.03 35.09 4.90
C GLU A 43 18.60 33.69 4.99
N ASP A 44 18.64 33.12 6.20
CA ASP A 44 19.21 31.80 6.44
C ASP A 44 18.16 30.84 6.95
N ARG A 45 18.00 29.71 6.27
CA ARG A 45 17.19 28.60 6.77
C ARG A 45 17.96 27.29 6.74
N THR A 46 17.96 26.60 7.87
CA THR A 46 18.48 25.25 7.97
C THR A 46 17.35 24.24 7.77
N ILE A 47 17.61 23.24 6.95
CA ILE A 47 16.73 22.08 6.76
C ILE A 47 17.48 20.81 7.17
N GLU A 48 16.75 19.82 7.64
CA GLU A 48 17.28 18.52 7.98
C GLU A 48 16.61 17.46 7.10
N ILE A 49 17.43 16.73 6.36
CA ILE A 49 17.00 15.62 5.52
C ILE A 49 17.37 14.33 6.26
N SER A 50 16.36 13.65 6.77
CA SER A 50 16.55 12.41 7.53
C SER A 50 16.90 11.23 6.63
N SER A 51 17.73 10.32 7.14
CA SER A 51 17.95 9.00 6.53
C SER A 51 16.66 8.20 6.51
N VAL A 52 16.47 7.39 5.48
CA VAL A 52 15.27 6.57 5.31
C VAL A 52 15.64 5.11 5.57
N PHE A 53 14.99 4.49 6.56
CA PHE A 53 15.31 3.13 7.03
C PHE A 53 16.78 2.94 7.46
N GLY A 54 17.45 4.01 7.91
CA GLY A 54 18.86 3.97 8.27
C GLY A 54 19.81 3.78 7.08
N LEU A 55 19.33 4.03 5.86
CA LEU A 55 20.14 4.03 4.66
C LEU A 55 20.54 5.47 4.32
N ASP A 56 21.84 5.69 4.15
CA ASP A 56 22.40 6.96 3.70
C ASP A 56 22.39 7.07 2.16
N LYS A 57 21.24 6.77 1.55
CA LYS A 57 21.06 6.87 0.10
C LYS A 57 20.70 8.30 -0.26
N GLU A 58 21.28 8.81 -1.35
CA GLU A 58 20.93 10.12 -1.88
C GLU A 58 19.44 10.20 -2.21
N ILE A 59 18.84 11.38 -2.02
CA ILE A 59 17.42 11.65 -2.16
C ILE A 59 17.23 12.69 -3.26
N SER A 60 16.38 12.38 -4.24
CA SER A 60 16.06 13.33 -5.30
C SER A 60 15.36 14.56 -4.72
N ALA A 61 15.84 15.73 -5.11
CA ALA A 61 15.41 17.02 -4.60
C ALA A 61 15.18 18.02 -5.74
N VAL A 62 14.14 18.83 -5.59
CA VAL A 62 13.79 19.93 -6.49
C VAL A 62 13.58 21.19 -5.65
N PHE A 63 14.44 22.18 -5.85
CA PHE A 63 14.31 23.50 -5.25
C PHE A 63 13.57 24.43 -6.22
N SER A 64 12.40 24.88 -5.80
CA SER A 64 11.58 25.88 -6.49
C SER A 64 11.78 27.23 -5.82
N VAL A 65 11.96 28.26 -6.63
CA VAL A 65 12.14 29.64 -6.17
C VAL A 65 11.36 30.58 -7.07
N GLN A 66 10.78 31.59 -6.45
CA GLN A 66 10.18 32.73 -7.12
C GLN A 66 10.45 34.01 -6.32
N PHE A 67 10.74 35.10 -7.01
CA PHE A 67 10.89 36.42 -6.37
C PHE A 67 9.85 37.39 -6.91
N PHE A 68 9.37 38.30 -6.06
CA PHE A 68 8.31 39.25 -6.39
C PHE A 68 8.74 40.66 -5.97
N THR A 69 8.67 41.62 -6.90
CA THR A 69 8.95 43.04 -6.62
C THR A 69 7.67 43.76 -6.18
N ILE A 70 7.68 44.43 -5.02
CA ILE A 70 6.53 45.22 -4.55
C ILE A 70 6.58 46.66 -5.06
N SER A 71 7.77 47.26 -5.12
CA SER A 71 7.95 48.71 -5.31
C SER A 71 9.03 49.11 -6.31
N SER A 72 9.85 48.18 -6.77
CA SER A 72 10.94 48.41 -7.73
C SER A 72 10.65 47.78 -9.09
N ASP A 73 11.06 48.45 -10.18
CA ASP A 73 10.96 47.91 -11.55
C ASP A 73 11.95 46.76 -11.78
N SER A 74 12.97 46.66 -10.92
CA SER A 74 14.01 45.61 -10.95
C SER A 74 14.73 45.55 -9.60
N GLY A 75 15.21 44.38 -9.22
CA GLY A 75 16.14 44.23 -8.10
C GLY A 75 16.94 42.94 -8.21
N ASN A 76 18.01 42.84 -7.43
CA ASN A 76 18.87 41.66 -7.39
C ASN A 76 18.40 40.71 -6.30
N ALA A 77 18.55 39.42 -6.60
CA ALA A 77 18.36 38.36 -5.64
C ALA A 77 19.38 37.24 -5.89
N SER A 78 19.61 36.45 -4.85
CA SER A 78 20.45 35.27 -4.92
C SER A 78 19.97 34.24 -3.93
N TRP A 79 20.23 32.99 -4.24
CA TRP A 79 20.06 31.88 -3.31
C TRP A 79 21.23 30.92 -3.42
N LYS A 80 21.52 30.20 -2.33
CA LYS A 80 22.59 29.23 -2.25
C LYS A 80 22.21 28.11 -1.29
N ILE A 81 22.40 26.87 -1.74
CA ILE A 81 22.26 25.66 -0.92
C ILE A 81 23.66 25.17 -0.58
N SER A 82 23.96 25.05 0.71
CA SER A 82 25.24 24.53 1.20
C SER A 82 25.02 23.41 2.21
N ASP A 83 25.97 22.49 2.32
CA ASP A 83 25.99 21.54 3.45
C ASP A 83 26.45 22.24 4.75
N LEU A 84 26.41 21.52 5.88
CA LEU A 84 26.92 22.00 7.16
C LEU A 84 28.42 22.36 7.16
N ASN A 85 29.21 21.79 6.24
CA ASN A 85 30.63 22.07 6.11
C ASN A 85 30.90 23.33 5.26
N GLY A 86 29.85 23.95 4.70
CA GLY A 86 29.94 25.11 3.82
C GLY A 86 30.24 24.77 2.36
N GLN A 87 30.19 23.48 1.97
CA GLN A 87 30.28 23.08 0.57
C GLN A 87 29.03 23.52 -0.17
N VAL A 88 29.23 24.30 -1.24
CA VAL A 88 28.13 24.77 -2.08
C VAL A 88 27.69 23.66 -3.02
N ILE A 89 26.39 23.33 -2.97
CA ILE A 89 25.76 22.30 -3.79
C ILE A 89 25.16 22.93 -5.03
N ALA A 90 24.45 24.04 -4.82
CA ALA A 90 23.78 24.78 -5.87
C ALA A 90 23.68 26.26 -5.48
N ASN A 91 23.70 27.13 -6.46
CA ASN A 91 23.48 28.55 -6.25
C ASN A 91 22.93 29.21 -7.52
N TRP A 92 22.33 30.36 -7.33
CA TRP A 92 21.98 31.28 -8.40
C TRP A 92 22.07 32.71 -7.87
N GLN A 93 22.44 33.62 -8.76
CA GLN A 93 22.45 35.05 -8.51
C GLN A 93 22.07 35.78 -9.79
N GLY A 94 21.20 36.77 -9.67
CA GLY A 94 20.78 37.56 -10.81
C GLY A 94 19.69 38.56 -10.48
N ILE A 95 18.97 38.95 -11.53
CA ILE A 95 17.86 39.91 -11.46
C ILE A 95 16.57 39.14 -11.23
N VAL A 96 15.67 39.69 -10.41
CA VAL A 96 14.31 39.16 -10.21
C VAL A 96 13.59 39.00 -11.55
N GLY A 97 12.91 37.86 -11.74
CA GLY A 97 12.27 37.46 -12.99
C GLY A 97 13.15 36.57 -13.87
N GLN A 98 14.41 36.32 -13.49
CA GLN A 98 15.34 35.40 -14.15
C GLN A 98 15.79 34.25 -13.24
N GLU A 99 15.10 34.07 -12.11
CA GLU A 99 15.42 33.01 -11.17
C GLU A 99 15.32 31.63 -11.80
N GLN A 100 16.26 30.78 -11.43
CA GLN A 100 16.25 29.37 -11.78
C GLN A 100 16.18 28.58 -10.50
N GLY A 101 15.29 27.58 -10.47
CA GLY A 101 15.32 26.55 -9.45
C GLY A 101 16.52 25.63 -9.62
N TRP A 102 16.58 24.61 -8.79
CA TRP A 102 17.60 23.57 -8.88
C TRP A 102 16.97 22.19 -8.80
N GLN A 103 17.57 21.22 -9.48
CA GLN A 103 17.21 19.82 -9.39
C GLN A 103 18.50 19.00 -9.26
N GLY A 104 18.49 18.06 -8.32
CA GLY A 104 19.61 17.15 -8.11
C GLY A 104 19.31 16.14 -7.01
N GLU A 105 20.36 15.62 -6.40
CA GLU A 105 20.29 14.65 -5.31
C GLU A 105 20.97 15.23 -4.07
N LEU A 106 20.38 14.97 -2.90
CA LEU A 106 20.90 15.38 -1.60
C LEU A 106 21.05 14.15 -0.72
N SER A 107 22.22 13.95 -0.14
CA SER A 107 22.43 12.95 0.91
C SER A 107 21.64 13.31 2.17
N PRO A 108 21.30 12.34 3.03
CA PRO A 108 20.80 12.65 4.36
C PRO A 108 21.80 13.53 5.13
N GLY A 109 21.28 14.57 5.81
CA GLY A 109 22.10 15.56 6.49
C GLY A 109 21.39 16.90 6.66
N SER A 110 22.08 17.88 7.23
CA SER A 110 21.55 19.24 7.33
C SER A 110 22.14 20.14 6.26
N TYR A 111 21.28 20.98 5.70
CA TYR A 111 21.62 21.93 4.65
C TYR A 111 21.17 23.33 5.04
N ILE A 112 21.94 24.32 4.61
CA ILE A 112 21.66 25.73 4.83
C ILE A 112 21.30 26.33 3.48
N ILE A 113 20.13 26.96 3.43
CA ILE A 113 19.66 27.73 2.30
C ILE A 113 19.79 29.20 2.68
N ASN A 114 20.73 29.87 2.01
CA ASN A 114 20.93 31.30 2.14
C ASN A 114 20.20 32.01 0.99
N THR A 115 19.42 33.03 1.30
CA THR A 115 18.70 33.85 0.34
C THR A 115 18.99 35.32 0.64
N THR A 116 19.48 36.04 -0.36
CA THR A 116 19.77 37.48 -0.23
C THR A 116 19.03 38.20 -1.33
N MET A 117 18.33 39.27 -0.98
CA MET A 117 17.52 40.05 -1.91
C MET A 117 17.54 41.53 -1.53
N ASP A 118 17.41 42.40 -2.52
CA ASP A 118 17.26 43.83 -2.30
C ASP A 118 15.96 44.17 -1.54
N GLU A 119 15.91 45.36 -0.94
CA GLU A 119 14.75 45.85 -0.19
C GLU A 119 13.51 45.96 -1.10
N GLY A 120 12.35 45.55 -0.59
CA GLY A 120 11.08 45.57 -1.34
C GLY A 120 10.85 44.36 -2.26
N ILE A 121 11.71 43.33 -2.16
CA ILE A 121 11.51 42.03 -2.80
C ILE A 121 10.92 41.04 -1.79
N LEU A 122 9.92 40.28 -2.23
CA LEU A 122 9.40 39.10 -1.54
C LEU A 122 9.90 37.83 -2.24
N THR A 123 9.82 36.70 -1.56
CA THR A 123 10.24 35.42 -2.13
C THR A 123 9.31 34.29 -1.71
N GLU A 124 9.17 33.30 -2.58
CA GLU A 124 8.58 32.01 -2.27
C GLU A 124 9.58 30.92 -2.66
N GLN A 125 9.99 30.12 -1.69
CA GLN A 125 11.03 29.11 -1.85
C GLN A 125 10.60 27.81 -1.19
N ASN A 126 10.64 26.73 -1.97
CA ASN A 126 10.19 25.42 -1.54
C ASN A 126 11.19 24.36 -1.99
N LEU A 127 11.57 23.47 -1.09
CA LEU A 127 12.36 22.29 -1.42
C LEU A 127 11.45 21.06 -1.40
N TYR A 128 11.32 20.40 -2.54
CA TYR A 128 10.58 19.14 -2.68
C TYR A 128 11.57 18.00 -2.67
N ILE A 129 11.39 17.02 -1.79
CA ILE A 129 12.23 15.82 -1.71
C ILE A 129 11.41 14.57 -1.94
N LYS A 130 12.02 13.55 -2.54
CA LYS A 130 11.41 12.23 -2.77
C LYS A 130 12.14 11.15 -1.97
N PRO A 131 11.83 11.00 -0.67
CA PRO A 131 12.63 10.19 0.25
C PRO A 131 12.70 8.70 -0.13
N PHE A 132 11.65 8.18 -0.77
CA PHE A 132 11.52 6.76 -1.09
C PHE A 132 11.78 6.42 -2.55
N GLU A 133 11.93 7.42 -3.43
CA GLU A 133 12.01 7.19 -4.88
C GLU A 133 13.22 6.34 -5.23
N ASN A 134 14.36 6.67 -4.63
CA ASN A 134 15.60 5.95 -4.86
C ASN A 134 15.58 4.55 -4.23
N LEU A 135 14.65 4.25 -3.32
CA LEU A 135 14.46 2.91 -2.72
C LEU A 135 13.35 2.10 -3.39
N ARG A 136 12.78 2.59 -4.50
CA ARG A 136 11.61 1.99 -5.13
C ARG A 136 11.84 0.53 -5.50
N ILE A 137 12.98 0.22 -6.12
CA ILE A 137 13.29 -1.14 -6.58
C ILE A 137 13.51 -2.07 -5.40
N GLU A 138 14.30 -1.64 -4.42
CA GLU A 138 14.60 -2.40 -3.21
C GLU A 138 13.33 -2.72 -2.42
N GLY A 139 12.43 -1.74 -2.29
CA GLY A 139 11.14 -1.95 -1.64
C GLY A 139 10.25 -2.94 -2.39
N HIS A 140 10.18 -2.88 -3.73
CA HIS A 140 9.45 -3.88 -4.52
C HIS A 140 9.99 -5.29 -4.30
N ILE A 141 11.32 -5.45 -4.30
CA ILE A 141 11.97 -6.74 -4.08
C ILE A 141 11.67 -7.26 -2.66
N LEU A 142 11.89 -6.42 -1.64
CA LEU A 142 11.70 -6.79 -0.24
C LEU A 142 10.25 -7.19 0.05
N LEU A 143 9.29 -6.39 -0.41
CA LEU A 143 7.86 -6.65 -0.23
C LEU A 143 7.42 -7.91 -0.96
N SER A 144 7.93 -8.14 -2.18
CA SER A 144 7.59 -9.33 -2.96
C SER A 144 8.13 -10.61 -2.32
N ILE A 145 9.40 -10.61 -1.87
CA ILE A 145 10.00 -11.75 -1.16
C ILE A 145 9.27 -11.99 0.17
N GLY A 146 9.00 -10.93 0.93
CA GLY A 146 8.26 -11.01 2.19
C GLY A 146 6.88 -11.62 1.99
N LEU A 147 6.17 -11.23 0.92
CA LEU A 147 4.87 -11.80 0.60
C LEU A 147 4.95 -13.28 0.22
N ILE A 148 5.95 -13.67 -0.57
CA ILE A 148 6.18 -15.08 -0.92
C ILE A 148 6.45 -15.89 0.35
N ALA A 149 7.29 -15.40 1.27
CA ALA A 149 7.55 -16.06 2.54
C ALA A 149 6.26 -16.23 3.37
N LEU A 150 5.41 -15.20 3.45
CA LEU A 150 4.11 -15.27 4.10
C LEU A 150 3.18 -16.31 3.44
N ALA A 151 3.22 -16.43 2.11
CA ALA A 151 2.46 -17.44 1.38
C ALA A 151 2.84 -18.87 1.77
N PHE A 152 4.13 -19.14 2.00
CA PHE A 152 4.60 -20.44 2.48
C PHE A 152 4.29 -20.69 3.97
N LEU A 153 4.18 -19.64 4.79
CA LEU A 153 3.80 -19.75 6.20
C LEU A 153 2.29 -19.94 6.42
N GLU A 154 1.47 -19.50 5.46
CA GLU A 154 0.00 -19.59 5.52
C GLU A 154 -0.51 -20.99 5.94
N PRO A 155 -0.06 -22.12 5.37
CA PRO A 155 -0.55 -23.44 5.72
C PRO A 155 -0.17 -23.84 7.16
N ILE A 156 0.98 -23.39 7.65
CA ILE A 156 1.47 -23.69 9.00
C ILE A 156 0.60 -22.94 10.02
N VAL A 157 0.39 -21.64 9.79
CA VAL A 157 -0.45 -20.79 10.65
C VAL A 157 -1.89 -21.31 10.66
N LYS A 158 -2.46 -21.63 9.49
CA LYS A 158 -3.81 -22.21 9.39
C LYS A 158 -3.93 -23.52 10.18
N LYS A 159 -2.93 -24.41 10.11
CA LYS A 159 -2.91 -25.66 10.88
C LYS A 159 -2.84 -25.42 12.40
N GLN A 160 -2.04 -24.46 12.86
CA GLN A 160 -1.92 -24.15 14.29
C GLN A 160 -3.21 -23.51 14.83
N ILE A 161 -3.79 -22.55 14.09
CA ILE A 161 -5.07 -21.93 14.45
C ILE A 161 -6.18 -22.99 14.51
N ALA A 162 -6.24 -23.92 13.55
CA ALA A 162 -7.24 -24.99 13.55
C ALA A 162 -7.11 -25.98 14.73
N LYS A 163 -5.95 -26.08 15.38
CA LYS A 163 -5.77 -26.89 16.59
C LYS A 163 -6.29 -26.19 17.86
N ILE A 164 -6.22 -24.86 17.88
CA ILE A 164 -6.54 -24.04 19.05
C ILE A 164 -7.99 -23.54 18.98
N ALA A 165 -8.50 -23.30 17.77
CA ALA A 165 -9.87 -22.88 17.57
C ALA A 165 -10.82 -24.03 17.97
N PRO A 166 -11.84 -23.78 18.81
CA PRO A 166 -12.89 -24.76 19.03
C PRO A 166 -13.49 -25.09 17.67
N LYS A 167 -13.62 -26.39 17.36
CA LYS A 167 -14.37 -26.83 16.19
C LYS A 167 -15.82 -26.43 16.39
N GLN A 168 -16.16 -25.19 16.03
CA GLN A 168 -17.53 -24.80 15.77
C GLN A 168 -17.91 -25.53 14.48
N TYR A 169 -18.30 -26.80 14.63
CA TYR A 169 -19.23 -27.37 13.68
C TYR A 169 -20.43 -26.42 13.71
N PRO A 170 -20.82 -25.79 12.59
CA PRO A 170 -22.18 -25.32 12.52
C PRO A 170 -23.00 -26.57 12.84
N LYS A 171 -23.70 -26.56 13.98
CA LYS A 171 -24.79 -27.51 14.20
C LYS A 171 -25.60 -27.36 12.94
N ALA A 172 -25.57 -28.37 12.06
CA ALA A 172 -26.49 -28.42 10.95
C ALA A 172 -27.84 -28.11 11.60
N PRO A 173 -28.59 -27.09 11.14
CA PRO A 173 -29.87 -26.77 11.74
C PRO A 173 -30.58 -28.12 11.82
N GLU A 174 -30.87 -28.57 13.05
CA GLU A 174 -31.56 -29.83 13.26
C GLU A 174 -32.77 -29.73 12.35
N MET A 175 -32.74 -30.46 11.23
CA MET A 175 -33.86 -30.46 10.29
C MET A 175 -35.00 -30.92 11.15
N LYS A 176 -35.88 -29.98 11.52
CA LYS A 176 -37.08 -30.24 12.29
C LYS A 176 -37.76 -31.35 11.51
N LYS A 177 -37.73 -32.57 12.05
CA LYS A 177 -38.28 -33.74 11.38
C LYS A 177 -39.72 -33.36 11.09
N ASN A 178 -40.05 -33.26 9.81
CA ASN A 178 -41.33 -32.72 9.37
C ASN A 178 -42.41 -33.57 10.05
N PRO A 179 -43.34 -33.00 10.85
CA PRO A 179 -44.31 -33.78 11.61
C PRO A 179 -45.37 -34.45 10.73
N PHE A 180 -45.28 -34.29 9.40
CA PHE A 180 -46.21 -34.81 8.41
C PHE A 180 -45.56 -35.85 7.47
N VAL A 181 -44.58 -36.62 7.94
CA VAL A 181 -44.27 -37.88 7.26
C VAL A 181 -45.37 -38.86 7.63
N ALA A 182 -46.21 -39.23 6.65
CA ALA A 182 -47.17 -40.31 6.80
C ALA A 182 -46.38 -41.57 7.20
N ASN A 183 -46.76 -42.17 8.33
CA ASN A 183 -46.28 -43.49 8.67
C ASN A 183 -46.72 -44.43 7.56
N ASP A 184 -45.77 -44.97 6.81
CA ASP A 184 -45.95 -46.19 6.02
C ASP A 184 -45.95 -47.43 6.95
N ALA A 185 -46.59 -47.28 8.11
CA ALA A 185 -46.85 -48.36 9.04
C ALA A 185 -48.12 -49.06 8.56
N GLY A 186 -48.01 -49.77 7.44
CA GLY A 186 -49.14 -50.48 6.90
C GLY A 186 -49.00 -51.04 5.50
N MET A 187 -47.83 -51.52 5.06
CA MET A 187 -47.80 -52.64 4.11
C MET A 187 -46.40 -53.27 4.03
N PRO A 188 -46.21 -54.54 4.44
CA PRO A 188 -45.05 -55.29 4.01
C PRO A 188 -45.19 -55.56 2.51
N GLU A 189 -44.30 -54.98 1.69
CA GLU A 189 -44.03 -55.47 0.33
C GLU A 189 -43.32 -56.82 0.46
N ASN A 190 -44.10 -57.89 0.63
CA ASN A 190 -43.67 -59.26 0.34
C ASN A 190 -44.55 -59.76 -0.82
N ASP A 191 -44.26 -59.27 -2.01
CA ASP A 191 -44.64 -59.96 -3.24
C ASP A 191 -43.64 -61.10 -3.43
N ASP A 192 -44.02 -62.32 -3.05
CA ASP A 192 -43.57 -63.60 -3.63
C ASP A 192 -44.23 -64.76 -2.86
N PHE A 193 -45.54 -64.96 -3.10
CA PHE A 193 -46.19 -66.24 -2.80
C PHE A 193 -45.73 -67.27 -3.85
N PRO A 194 -45.40 -68.53 -3.47
CA PRO A 194 -45.21 -69.60 -4.44
C PRO A 194 -46.45 -69.72 -5.35
N GLU A 195 -46.25 -69.78 -6.66
CA GLU A 195 -47.31 -69.73 -7.71
C GLU A 195 -48.40 -70.85 -7.62
N ASP A 196 -48.29 -71.76 -6.65
CA ASP A 196 -49.22 -72.87 -6.46
C ASP A 196 -50.38 -72.57 -5.47
N ASP A 197 -50.33 -71.48 -4.70
CA ASP A 197 -51.30 -71.19 -3.62
C ASP A 197 -51.96 -69.79 -3.73
N ASP A 198 -52.39 -69.38 -4.94
CA ASP A 198 -53.24 -68.17 -5.10
C ASP A 198 -54.73 -68.52 -4.78
N PRO A 199 -55.31 -67.95 -3.70
CA PRO A 199 -56.68 -68.25 -3.26
C PRO A 199 -57.77 -67.69 -4.17
N TRP A 200 -57.43 -66.93 -5.24
CA TRP A 200 -58.41 -66.31 -6.14
C TRP A 200 -58.39 -66.83 -7.58
N ARG A 201 -57.90 -68.05 -7.83
CA ARG A 201 -58.14 -68.70 -9.14
C ARG A 201 -59.64 -68.86 -9.41
N ALA A 202 -60.07 -68.51 -10.63
CA ALA A 202 -61.32 -68.98 -11.18
C ALA A 202 -61.23 -70.49 -11.49
N PRO A 203 -62.31 -71.28 -11.32
CA PRO A 203 -62.27 -72.72 -11.52
C PRO A 203 -61.94 -73.07 -12.97
N ILE A 204 -61.10 -74.10 -13.14
CA ILE A 204 -60.83 -74.71 -14.45
C ILE A 204 -62.08 -75.54 -14.80
N ILE A 205 -62.76 -75.17 -15.89
CA ILE A 205 -63.84 -75.95 -16.46
C ILE A 205 -63.20 -76.91 -17.48
N ASN A 206 -63.48 -78.22 -17.35
CA ASN A 206 -62.96 -79.28 -18.22
C ASN A 206 -63.18 -79.01 -19.71
#